data_AF-A0A2I0P5U6-F1
#
_entry.id   AF-A0A2I0P5U6-F1
#
_cell.length_a   1.000
_cell.length_b   1.000
_cell.length_c   1.000
_cell.angle_alpha   90.00
_cell.angle_beta   90.00
_cell.angle_gamma   90.00
#
_symmetry.space_group_name_H-M   'P 1'
#
loop_
_entity.id
_entity.type
_entity.pdbx_description
1 polymer ?
#
loop_
_entity_poly.entity_id
_entity_poly.type
_entity_poly.pdbx_seq_one_letter_code
_entity_poly.pdbx_strand_id
1 'polypeptide(L)'
;MGNRSGHSRTALIVAGILAVIVFVFIALTAVILDQSSAESFRSTYHYGLKISTSGPIEDAVLLIPLPSYYNPDTGTNVTPFDLSRASLSNFDGDVSVRIENVSGIPMLNISAGQLDPTYKNRIRPIPIMPGQNESELPKPTHVYSDRYSEETPVLVEMELSMPATESGHEIETRTPVGVEPLLAPYRIVGNLSGSGGPADDYYVSPGSSGYVVEIPFILSFDAEDENALIISADLLGTNQWWILGWQSNSYHESVHHEFTGPCNGTYPVRGTLVTGEGVY
;
A
#
# COMPACT_ATOMS: atom_id res chain seq x y z
N MET A 1 -4.93 7.74 78.01
CA MET A 1 -5.00 6.57 77.10
C MET A 1 -6.19 6.76 76.17
N GLY A 2 -6.00 7.47 75.06
CA GLY A 2 -7.08 7.90 74.17
C GLY A 2 -6.93 7.35 72.75
N ASN A 3 -8.00 6.71 72.28
CA ASN A 3 -8.48 6.77 70.90
C ASN A 3 -7.67 6.10 69.76
N ARG A 4 -6.89 5.03 69.99
CA ARG A 4 -6.26 4.28 68.89
C ARG A 4 -7.22 3.37 68.09
N SER A 5 -8.30 2.88 68.69
CA SER A 5 -9.24 1.94 68.04
C SER A 5 -10.24 2.59 67.08
N GLY A 6 -10.61 3.86 67.31
CA GLY A 6 -11.47 4.62 66.40
C GLY A 6 -10.75 5.01 65.10
N HIS A 7 -9.49 5.40 65.21
CA HIS A 7 -8.66 5.81 64.06
C HIS A 7 -8.36 4.64 63.11
N SER A 8 -8.11 3.43 63.62
CA SER A 8 -7.86 2.25 62.78
C SER A 8 -9.11 1.80 62.00
N ARG A 9 -10.29 1.89 62.62
CA ARG A 9 -11.56 1.54 61.98
C ARG A 9 -11.97 2.56 60.92
N THR A 10 -11.78 3.85 61.18
CA THR A 10 -11.99 4.91 60.18
C THR A 10 -11.00 4.78 59.02
N ALA A 11 -9.73 4.47 59.29
CA ALA A 11 -8.71 4.26 58.26
C ALA A 11 -9.05 3.06 57.35
N LEU A 12 -9.55 1.95 57.91
CA LEU A 12 -10.01 0.80 57.13
C LEU A 12 -11.21 1.12 56.24
N ILE A 13 -12.17 1.91 56.74
CA ILE A 13 -13.33 2.35 55.95
C ILE A 13 -12.88 3.25 54.79
N VAL A 14 -12.00 4.22 55.05
CA VAL A 14 -11.45 5.11 54.02
C VAL A 14 -10.65 4.33 52.98
N ALA A 15 -9.80 3.38 53.40
CA ALA A 15 -9.05 2.53 52.49
C ALA A 15 -9.98 1.65 51.63
N GLY A 16 -11.05 1.10 52.21
CA GLY A 16 -12.06 0.34 51.49
C GLY A 16 -12.78 1.18 50.43
N ILE A 17 -13.19 2.40 50.78
CA ILE A 17 -13.81 3.34 49.83
C ILE A 17 -12.83 3.69 48.70
N LEU A 18 -11.57 3.99 49.02
CA LEU A 18 -10.55 4.31 48.03
C LEU A 18 -10.31 3.13 47.07
N ALA A 19 -10.25 1.91 47.59
CA ALA A 19 -10.09 0.70 46.76
C ALA A 19 -11.27 0.51 45.79
N VAL A 20 -12.51 0.75 46.26
CA VAL A 20 -13.70 0.71 45.40
C VAL A 20 -13.65 1.79 44.33
N ILE A 21 -13.26 3.01 44.68
CA ILE A 21 -13.12 4.12 43.71
C ILE A 21 -12.07 3.77 42.65
N VAL A 22 -10.91 3.23 43.05
CA VAL A 22 -9.87 2.80 42.12
C VAL A 22 -10.36 1.68 41.20
N PHE A 23 -11.07 0.69 41.75
CA PHE A 23 -11.63 -0.40 40.95
C PHE A 23 -12.65 0.10 39.92
N VAL A 24 -13.57 0.99 40.35
CA VAL A 24 -14.54 1.62 39.44
C VAL A 24 -13.84 2.45 38.37
N PHE A 25 -12.79 3.19 38.72
CA PHE A 25 -12.02 3.99 37.77
C PHE A 25 -11.32 3.11 36.73
N ILE A 26 -10.71 1.98 37.14
CA ILE A 26 -10.07 1.02 36.24
C ILE A 26 -11.12 0.40 35.30
N ALA A 27 -12.25 -0.06 35.84
CA ALA A 27 -13.32 -0.65 35.04
C ALA A 27 -13.89 0.35 34.02
N LEU A 28 -14.13 1.60 34.44
CA LEU A 28 -14.62 2.65 33.57
C LEU A 28 -13.61 3.03 32.49
N THR A 29 -12.32 3.08 32.84
CA THR A 29 -11.24 3.30 31.87
C THR A 29 -11.18 2.17 30.85
N ALA A 30 -11.26 0.91 31.29
CA ALA A 30 -11.26 -0.23 30.38
C ALA A 30 -12.43 -0.19 29.39
N VAL A 31 -13.63 0.15 29.86
CA VAL A 31 -14.82 0.31 28.99
C VAL A 31 -14.64 1.45 28.00
N ILE A 32 -14.12 2.59 28.43
CA ILE A 32 -13.88 3.74 27.52
C ILE A 32 -12.84 3.38 26.45
N LEU A 33 -11.77 2.68 26.82
CA LEU A 33 -10.74 2.28 25.87
C LEU A 33 -11.25 1.23 24.88
N ASP A 34 -12.04 0.26 25.34
CA ASP A 34 -12.68 -0.75 24.48
C ASP A 34 -13.63 -0.10 23.47
N GLN A 35 -14.51 0.78 23.94
CA GLN A 35 -15.42 1.53 23.08
C GLN A 35 -14.65 2.41 22.08
N SER A 36 -13.60 3.10 22.54
CA SER A 36 -12.74 3.88 21.66
C SER A 36 -12.08 3.04 20.59
N SER A 37 -11.64 1.82 20.92
CA SER A 37 -11.04 0.90 19.95
C SER A 37 -12.07 0.48 18.91
N ALA A 38 -13.27 0.09 19.33
CA ALA A 38 -14.34 -0.39 18.45
C ALA A 38 -14.86 0.72 17.52
N GLU A 39 -15.04 1.94 18.03
CA GLU A 39 -15.53 3.08 17.24
C GLU A 39 -14.49 3.61 16.24
N SER A 40 -13.20 3.45 16.55
CA SER A 40 -12.10 3.88 15.68
C SER A 40 -11.59 2.79 14.76
N PHE A 41 -12.01 1.54 14.96
CA PHE A 41 -11.54 0.39 14.20
C PHE A 41 -11.91 0.57 12.72
N ARG A 42 -10.89 0.54 11.86
CA ARG A 42 -11.04 0.55 10.41
C ARG A 42 -10.13 -0.47 9.77
N SER A 43 -10.67 -1.11 8.73
CA SER A 43 -9.98 -2.12 7.96
C SER A 43 -10.11 -1.78 6.49
N THR A 44 -8.98 -1.53 5.84
CA THR A 44 -8.95 -0.99 4.48
C THR A 44 -7.88 -1.64 3.62
N TYR A 45 -8.18 -1.75 2.33
CA TYR A 45 -7.22 -2.08 1.28
C TYR A 45 -6.89 -0.83 0.46
N HIS A 46 -5.62 -0.71 0.09
CA HIS A 46 -5.12 0.28 -0.85
C HIS A 46 -4.38 -0.44 -1.96
N TYR A 47 -4.65 -0.05 -3.21
CA TYR A 47 -3.93 -0.55 -4.37
C TYR A 47 -3.46 0.63 -5.22
N GLY A 48 -2.19 0.57 -5.59
CA GLY A 48 -1.54 1.53 -6.48
C GLY A 48 -0.79 0.80 -7.57
N LEU A 49 -0.80 1.37 -8.77
CA LEU A 49 -0.01 0.92 -9.89
C LEU A 49 0.71 2.12 -10.49
N LYS A 50 1.99 1.93 -10.78
CA LYS A 50 2.86 2.89 -11.41
C LYS A 50 3.48 2.28 -12.65
N ILE A 51 3.44 3.01 -13.74
CA ILE A 51 4.02 2.61 -15.02
C ILE A 51 4.89 3.77 -15.50
N SER A 52 6.08 3.46 -15.98
CA SER A 52 6.89 4.45 -16.68
C SER A 52 7.63 3.77 -17.82
N THR A 53 7.92 4.51 -18.88
CA THR A 53 8.68 4.01 -20.02
C THR A 53 9.82 4.99 -20.30
N SER A 54 10.97 4.51 -20.76
CA SER A 54 12.11 5.38 -21.06
C SER A 54 12.01 6.05 -22.45
N GLY A 55 11.24 5.44 -23.35
CA GLY A 55 10.98 5.80 -24.74
C GLY A 55 9.54 5.42 -25.13
N PRO A 56 9.09 5.75 -26.35
CA PRO A 56 7.75 5.39 -26.81
C PRO A 56 7.57 3.87 -26.90
N ILE A 57 6.40 3.37 -26.49
CA ILE A 57 5.95 2.00 -26.78
C ILE A 57 4.66 2.03 -27.60
N GLU A 58 4.53 1.12 -28.55
CA GLU A 58 3.42 1.05 -29.51
C GLU A 58 2.57 -0.21 -29.29
N ASP A 59 1.29 -0.13 -29.69
CA ASP A 59 0.32 -1.22 -29.62
C ASP A 59 0.27 -1.91 -28.24
N ALA A 60 0.34 -1.09 -27.19
CA ALA A 60 0.49 -1.54 -25.82
C ALA A 60 -0.78 -2.20 -25.29
N VAL A 61 -0.64 -3.44 -24.80
CA VAL A 61 -1.64 -4.18 -24.03
C VAL A 61 -0.93 -4.76 -22.80
N LEU A 62 -1.19 -4.16 -21.64
CA LEU A 62 -0.62 -4.55 -20.37
C LEU A 62 -1.73 -5.17 -19.52
N LEU A 63 -1.65 -6.48 -19.27
CA LEU A 63 -2.56 -7.24 -18.42
C LEU A 63 -1.84 -7.56 -17.12
N ILE A 64 -2.16 -6.80 -16.08
CA ILE A 64 -1.53 -6.87 -14.76
C ILE A 64 -2.55 -7.46 -13.79
N PRO A 65 -2.23 -8.55 -13.06
CA PRO A 65 -3.13 -9.12 -12.06
C PRO A 65 -3.65 -8.07 -11.08
N LEU A 66 -4.97 -8.08 -10.83
CA LEU A 66 -5.55 -7.27 -9.77
C LEU A 66 -5.55 -8.03 -8.45
N PRO A 67 -5.39 -7.33 -7.31
CA PRO A 67 -5.59 -7.94 -6.01
C PRO A 67 -6.96 -8.61 -5.92
N SER A 68 -6.97 -9.91 -5.65
CA SER A 68 -8.18 -10.70 -5.57
C SER A 68 -8.01 -11.85 -4.59
N TYR A 69 -9.13 -12.34 -4.09
CA TYR A 69 -9.21 -13.52 -3.25
C TYR A 69 -10.23 -14.49 -3.85
N TYR A 70 -10.06 -15.77 -3.53
CA TYR A 70 -10.99 -16.79 -3.97
C TYR A 70 -12.26 -16.74 -3.11
N ASN A 71 -13.40 -16.49 -3.74
CA ASN A 71 -14.69 -16.58 -3.06
C ASN A 71 -15.25 -18.01 -3.22
N PRO A 72 -15.33 -18.81 -2.14
CA PRO A 72 -15.82 -20.19 -2.22
C PRO A 72 -17.32 -20.28 -2.51
N ASP A 73 -18.11 -19.26 -2.19
CA ASP A 73 -19.55 -19.25 -2.43
C ASP A 73 -19.87 -19.06 -3.90
N THR A 74 -19.10 -18.22 -4.60
CA THR A 74 -19.26 -17.99 -6.05
C THR A 74 -18.37 -18.88 -6.90
N GLY A 75 -17.32 -19.48 -6.31
CA GLY A 75 -16.33 -20.30 -6.99
C GLY A 75 -15.39 -19.52 -7.90
N THR A 76 -15.25 -18.20 -7.69
CA THR A 76 -14.50 -17.28 -8.57
C THR A 76 -13.57 -16.38 -7.78
N ASN A 77 -12.50 -15.89 -8.41
CA ASN A 77 -11.68 -14.83 -7.82
C ASN A 77 -12.44 -13.49 -7.90
N VAL A 78 -12.49 -12.77 -6.79
CA VAL A 78 -13.17 -11.48 -6.67
C VAL A 78 -12.15 -10.44 -6.22
N THR A 79 -12.15 -9.28 -6.88
CA THR A 79 -11.38 -8.12 -6.43
C THR A 79 -12.27 -7.22 -5.57
N PRO A 80 -11.77 -6.69 -4.43
CA PRO A 80 -12.53 -5.70 -3.66
C PRO A 80 -12.58 -4.34 -4.35
N PHE A 81 -11.75 -4.12 -5.37
CA PHE A 81 -11.54 -2.82 -5.97
C PHE A 81 -12.53 -2.51 -7.11
N ASP A 82 -13.11 -1.32 -7.06
CA ASP A 82 -13.99 -0.78 -8.09
C ASP A 82 -13.25 0.20 -8.99
N LEU A 83 -13.02 -0.20 -10.24
CA LEU A 83 -12.29 0.61 -11.21
C LEU A 83 -12.98 1.91 -11.60
N SER A 84 -14.30 2.02 -11.41
CA SER A 84 -15.03 3.27 -11.67
C SER A 84 -14.61 4.41 -10.75
N ARG A 85 -13.93 4.07 -9.64
CA ARG A 85 -13.41 5.01 -8.65
C ARG A 85 -11.90 5.25 -8.77
N ALA A 86 -11.25 4.62 -9.74
CA ALA A 86 -9.81 4.79 -9.96
C ALA A 86 -9.50 6.22 -10.45
N SER A 87 -8.38 6.76 -10.00
CA SER A 87 -7.80 8.00 -10.50
C SER A 87 -6.57 7.67 -11.33
N LEU A 88 -6.52 8.27 -12.52
CA LEU A 88 -5.38 8.18 -13.43
C LEU A 88 -4.65 9.52 -13.40
N SER A 89 -3.32 9.48 -13.26
CA SER A 89 -2.45 10.65 -13.33
C SER A 89 -1.35 10.42 -14.35
N ASN A 90 -0.96 11.49 -15.05
CA ASN A 90 0.12 11.51 -16.05
C ASN A 90 -0.03 10.53 -17.24
N PHE A 91 -1.20 9.94 -17.45
CA PHE A 91 -1.52 9.26 -18.70
C PHE A 91 -1.82 10.31 -19.77
N ASP A 92 -1.16 10.22 -20.92
CA ASP A 92 -1.44 11.03 -22.11
C ASP A 92 -2.18 10.19 -23.16
N GLY A 93 -2.96 10.87 -24.02
CA GLY A 93 -3.67 10.23 -25.13
C GLY A 93 -4.89 9.37 -24.77
N ASP A 94 -5.32 8.56 -25.74
CA ASP A 94 -6.50 7.67 -25.63
C ASP A 94 -6.12 6.34 -24.96
N VAL A 95 -5.88 6.38 -23.64
CA VAL A 95 -5.61 5.17 -22.84
C VAL A 95 -6.92 4.55 -22.37
N SER A 96 -7.10 3.26 -22.66
CA SER A 96 -8.21 2.45 -22.16
C SER A 96 -7.76 1.65 -20.94
N VAL A 97 -8.47 1.82 -19.82
CA VAL A 97 -8.24 1.06 -18.60
C VAL A 97 -9.52 0.33 -18.21
N ARG A 98 -9.46 -1.00 -18.08
CA ARG A 98 -10.61 -1.84 -17.70
C ARG A 98 -10.20 -3.08 -16.94
N ILE A 99 -11.14 -3.68 -16.22
CA ILE A 99 -10.97 -5.05 -15.69
C ILE A 99 -11.31 -6.03 -16.80
N GLU A 100 -10.40 -6.97 -17.07
CA GLU A 100 -10.61 -8.08 -17.98
C GLU A 100 -10.41 -9.40 -17.26
N ASN A 101 -11.32 -10.36 -17.47
CA ASN A 101 -11.21 -11.68 -16.88
C ASN A 101 -10.46 -12.62 -17.83
N VAL A 102 -9.22 -12.96 -17.48
CA VAL A 102 -8.39 -13.88 -18.24
C VAL A 102 -8.37 -15.22 -17.53
N SER A 103 -9.03 -16.23 -18.10
CA SER A 103 -9.15 -17.58 -17.49
C SER A 103 -9.70 -17.58 -16.05
N GLY A 104 -10.64 -16.68 -15.75
CA GLY A 104 -11.25 -16.55 -14.40
C GLY A 104 -10.42 -15.75 -13.41
N ILE A 105 -9.40 -15.05 -13.87
CA ILE A 105 -8.54 -14.16 -13.07
C ILE A 105 -8.83 -12.72 -13.47
N PRO A 106 -9.19 -11.84 -12.51
CA PRO A 106 -9.35 -10.43 -12.80
C PRO A 106 -7.97 -9.80 -13.05
N MET A 107 -7.78 -9.27 -14.25
CA MET A 107 -6.58 -8.52 -14.62
C MET A 107 -6.98 -7.09 -14.98
N LEU A 108 -6.12 -6.15 -14.63
CA LEU A 108 -6.19 -4.80 -15.12
C LEU A 108 -5.62 -4.79 -16.53
N ASN A 109 -6.48 -4.51 -17.51
CA ASN A 109 -6.08 -4.25 -18.88
C ASN A 109 -5.86 -2.76 -19.08
N ILE A 110 -4.62 -2.38 -19.36
CA ILE A 110 -4.24 -1.05 -19.83
C ILE A 110 -3.85 -1.19 -21.30
N SER A 111 -4.65 -0.61 -22.19
CA SER A 111 -4.45 -0.65 -23.63
C SER A 111 -4.31 0.76 -24.20
N ALA A 112 -3.34 0.97 -25.07
CA ALA A 112 -3.15 2.22 -25.80
C ALA A 112 -2.45 1.96 -27.14
N GLY A 113 -2.76 2.76 -28.17
CA GLY A 113 -2.05 2.67 -29.45
C GLY A 113 -0.58 3.10 -29.34
N GLN A 114 -0.30 4.06 -28.45
CA GLN A 114 1.04 4.53 -28.14
C GLN A 114 1.07 5.04 -26.69
N LEU A 115 2.15 4.74 -25.96
CA LEU A 115 2.45 5.35 -24.67
C LEU A 115 3.81 6.04 -24.75
N ASP A 116 3.80 7.35 -24.57
CA ASP A 116 5.01 8.18 -24.61
C ASP A 116 5.57 8.43 -23.20
N PRO A 117 6.90 8.52 -23.06
CA PRO A 117 7.51 8.84 -21.78
C PRO A 117 7.30 10.33 -21.48
N THR A 118 7.14 10.66 -20.20
CA THR A 118 7.14 12.05 -19.75
C THR A 118 8.32 12.30 -18.84
N TYR A 119 9.14 13.29 -19.16
CA TYR A 119 10.27 13.73 -18.37
C TYR A 119 10.04 15.13 -17.82
N LYS A 120 10.59 15.42 -16.64
CA LYS A 120 10.56 16.74 -16.01
C LYS A 120 11.93 17.19 -15.52
N ASN A 121 12.07 18.50 -15.34
CA ASN A 121 13.26 19.09 -14.72
C ASN A 121 13.32 18.84 -13.20
N ARG A 122 14.54 18.90 -12.65
CA ARG A 122 14.75 18.92 -11.19
C ARG A 122 14.49 20.33 -10.67
N ILE A 123 13.57 20.47 -9.72
CA ILE A 123 13.41 21.72 -8.99
C ILE A 123 14.55 21.84 -7.98
N ARG A 124 15.35 22.90 -8.11
CA ARG A 124 16.37 23.22 -7.11
C ARG A 124 15.76 24.05 -6.00
N PRO A 125 15.83 23.59 -4.73
CA PRO A 125 15.42 24.41 -3.60
C PRO A 125 16.21 25.72 -3.57
N ILE A 126 15.52 26.82 -3.34
CA ILE A 126 16.14 28.14 -3.20
C ILE A 126 16.23 28.43 -1.70
N PRO A 127 17.42 28.73 -1.16
CA PRO A 127 17.55 29.09 0.25
C PRO A 127 16.80 30.40 0.54
N ILE A 128 16.01 30.40 1.61
CA ILE A 128 15.26 31.57 2.09
C ILE A 128 16.08 32.22 3.21
N MET A 129 16.40 33.51 3.09
CA MET A 129 17.11 34.24 4.15
C MET A 129 16.15 34.72 5.25
N PRO A 130 16.57 34.83 6.53
CA PRO A 130 15.73 35.39 7.59
C PRO A 130 15.24 36.80 7.25
N GLY A 131 13.92 37.00 7.22
CA GLY A 131 13.29 38.27 6.87
C GLY A 131 12.99 38.47 5.38
N GLN A 132 13.33 37.51 4.52
CA GLN A 132 12.95 37.51 3.11
C GLN A 132 11.47 37.11 2.95
N ASN A 133 10.74 37.86 2.12
CA ASN A 133 9.34 37.54 1.83
C ASN A 133 9.27 36.39 0.79
N GLU A 134 8.59 35.30 1.13
CA GLU A 134 8.41 34.15 0.26
C GLU A 134 7.71 34.50 -1.05
N SER A 135 6.88 35.55 -1.05
CA SER A 135 6.14 36.01 -2.25
C SER A 135 7.05 36.60 -3.33
N GLU A 136 8.30 36.94 -3.01
CA GLU A 136 9.29 37.49 -3.93
C GLU A 136 10.19 36.40 -4.55
N LEU A 137 10.08 35.15 -4.08
CA LEU A 137 10.83 34.03 -4.63
C LEU A 137 10.26 33.61 -5.99
N PRO A 138 11.11 33.26 -6.96
CA PRO A 138 10.62 32.70 -8.21
C PRO A 138 9.90 31.39 -7.92
N LYS A 139 8.71 31.23 -8.49
CA LYS A 139 7.96 29.98 -8.36
C LYS A 139 8.72 28.84 -9.05
N PRO A 140 8.72 27.63 -8.47
CA PRO A 140 9.21 26.45 -9.17
C PRO A 140 8.46 26.28 -10.48
N THR A 141 9.17 26.36 -11.61
CA THR A 141 8.59 26.09 -12.92
C THR A 141 8.98 24.69 -13.34
N HIS A 142 7.99 23.84 -13.53
CA HIS A 142 8.17 22.54 -14.14
C HIS A 142 8.22 22.68 -15.66
N VAL A 143 9.24 22.08 -16.27
CA VAL A 143 9.38 21.91 -17.71
C VAL A 143 9.23 20.44 -18.00
N TYR A 144 8.40 20.10 -18.98
CA TYR A 144 8.11 18.72 -19.39
C TYR A 144 8.66 18.44 -20.80
N SER A 145 9.06 17.20 -21.05
CA SER A 145 9.52 16.73 -22.36
C SER A 145 9.15 15.27 -22.58
N ASP A 146 9.01 14.89 -23.86
CA ASP A 146 8.82 13.53 -24.36
C ASP A 146 10.12 12.69 -24.44
N ARG A 147 11.24 13.24 -23.96
CA ARG A 147 12.56 12.63 -24.11
C ARG A 147 13.48 13.03 -22.96
N TYR A 148 14.43 12.16 -22.67
CA TYR A 148 15.48 12.47 -21.74
C TYR A 148 16.34 13.64 -22.25
N SER A 149 16.66 14.57 -21.34
CA SER A 149 17.70 15.57 -21.55
C SER A 149 18.32 15.98 -20.21
N GLU A 150 19.47 16.63 -20.23
CA GLU A 150 20.06 17.20 -19.01
C GLU A 150 19.16 18.29 -18.36
N GLU A 151 18.26 18.91 -19.14
CA GLU A 151 17.28 19.87 -18.63
C GLU A 151 16.07 19.18 -17.99
N THR A 152 15.66 18.03 -18.53
CA THR A 152 14.54 17.19 -18.06
C THR A 152 14.99 15.76 -17.76
N PRO A 153 15.80 15.53 -16.72
CA PRO A 153 16.40 14.22 -16.49
C PRO A 153 15.52 13.29 -15.64
N VAL A 154 14.34 13.73 -15.18
CA VAL A 154 13.50 12.98 -14.24
C VAL A 154 12.32 12.37 -14.97
N LEU A 155 12.27 11.05 -15.07
CA LEU A 155 11.12 10.34 -15.60
C LEU A 155 9.91 10.50 -14.67
N VAL A 156 8.73 10.73 -15.26
CA VAL A 156 7.46 10.89 -14.57
C VAL A 156 6.66 9.60 -14.74
N GLU A 157 6.19 9.05 -13.63
CA GLU A 157 5.38 7.84 -13.61
C GLU A 157 3.92 8.17 -13.97
N MET A 158 3.35 7.35 -14.83
CA MET A 158 1.90 7.21 -15.00
C MET A 158 1.36 6.43 -13.81
N GLU A 159 0.40 6.99 -13.08
CA GLU A 159 -0.10 6.37 -11.85
C GLU A 159 -1.59 6.07 -11.95
N LEU A 160 -1.95 4.84 -11.60
CA LEU A 160 -3.31 4.47 -11.27
C LEU A 160 -3.38 4.30 -9.76
N SER A 161 -4.22 5.12 -9.11
CA SER A 161 -4.50 5.01 -7.69
C SER A 161 -5.96 4.68 -7.48
N MET A 162 -6.22 3.73 -6.60
CA MET A 162 -7.57 3.44 -6.14
C MET A 162 -7.78 4.01 -4.73
N PRO A 163 -8.96 4.60 -4.45
CA PRO A 163 -9.25 5.04 -3.11
C PRO A 163 -9.25 3.85 -2.15
N ALA A 164 -8.97 4.14 -0.88
CA ALA A 164 -9.10 3.16 0.20
C ALA A 164 -10.45 2.46 0.11
N THR A 165 -10.41 1.13 0.07
CA THR A 165 -11.61 0.28 0.03
C THR A 165 -11.80 -0.36 1.39
N GLU A 166 -12.98 -0.19 1.99
CA GLU A 166 -13.31 -0.86 3.26
C GLU A 166 -13.47 -2.36 3.03
N SER A 167 -12.85 -3.18 3.87
CA SER A 167 -12.91 -4.64 3.78
C SER A 167 -14.25 -5.21 4.25
N GLY A 168 -14.96 -4.49 5.13
CA GLY A 168 -16.17 -4.97 5.80
C GLY A 168 -15.93 -6.03 6.88
N HIS A 169 -14.68 -6.37 7.17
CA HIS A 169 -14.25 -7.34 8.19
C HIS A 169 -12.83 -7.03 8.68
N GLU A 170 -12.43 -7.56 9.83
CA GLU A 170 -11.02 -7.49 10.25
C GLU A 170 -10.14 -8.30 9.30
N ILE A 171 -9.11 -7.65 8.76
CA ILE A 171 -8.20 -8.24 7.78
C ILE A 171 -7.24 -9.21 8.49
N GLU A 172 -7.04 -10.41 7.96
CA GLU A 172 -6.02 -11.37 8.42
C GLU A 172 -4.63 -10.96 7.94
N THR A 173 -3.99 -10.04 8.66
CA THR A 173 -2.71 -9.44 8.25
C THR A 173 -1.49 -10.31 8.56
N ARG A 174 -1.59 -11.30 9.46
CA ARG A 174 -0.48 -12.21 9.78
C ARG A 174 -0.39 -13.35 8.78
N THR A 175 -1.53 -13.81 8.26
CA THR A 175 -1.62 -14.96 7.37
C THR A 175 -2.56 -14.70 6.17
N PRO A 176 -2.33 -13.64 5.36
CA PRO A 176 -3.26 -13.21 4.33
C PRO A 176 -3.42 -14.22 3.17
N VAL A 177 -2.45 -15.13 3.01
CA VAL A 177 -2.41 -16.09 1.91
C VAL A 177 -3.66 -16.97 1.88
N GLY A 178 -4.45 -16.83 0.81
CA GLY A 178 -5.63 -17.64 0.54
C GLY A 178 -6.92 -17.14 1.20
N VAL A 179 -6.86 -16.10 2.02
CA VAL A 179 -8.03 -15.52 2.71
C VAL A 179 -8.22 -14.04 2.41
N GLU A 180 -7.12 -13.30 2.24
CA GLU A 180 -7.13 -11.87 1.89
C GLU A 180 -6.83 -11.66 0.39
N PRO A 181 -7.23 -10.51 -0.18
CA PRO A 181 -6.83 -10.13 -1.53
C PRO A 181 -5.30 -10.07 -1.67
N LEU A 182 -4.78 -10.71 -2.72
CA LEU A 182 -3.37 -10.65 -3.16
C LEU A 182 -3.34 -10.58 -4.69
N LEU A 183 -2.21 -10.19 -5.27
CA LEU A 183 -1.97 -10.17 -6.71
C LEU A 183 -1.98 -11.61 -7.26
N ALA A 184 -3.18 -12.13 -7.50
CA ALA A 184 -3.40 -13.51 -7.92
C ALA A 184 -3.46 -13.62 -9.46
N PRO A 185 -2.85 -14.67 -10.05
CA PRO A 185 -2.25 -15.80 -9.38
C PRO A 185 -0.81 -15.50 -8.97
N TYR A 186 -0.35 -16.13 -7.91
CA TYR A 186 1.03 -16.03 -7.46
C TYR A 186 1.62 -17.40 -7.15
N ARG A 187 2.94 -17.49 -7.22
CA ARG A 187 3.72 -18.64 -6.78
C ARG A 187 4.69 -18.21 -5.70
N ILE A 188 4.61 -18.82 -4.52
CA ILE A 188 5.60 -18.61 -3.47
C ILE A 188 6.89 -19.33 -3.89
N VAL A 189 7.98 -18.58 -4.03
CA VAL A 189 9.30 -19.08 -4.44
C VAL A 189 10.37 -18.97 -3.36
N GLY A 190 10.06 -18.27 -2.26
CA GLY A 190 10.96 -18.15 -1.12
C GLY A 190 10.24 -17.60 0.11
N ASN A 191 10.91 -17.68 1.25
CA ASN A 191 10.42 -17.12 2.51
C ASN A 191 11.30 -15.94 2.91
N LEU A 192 10.67 -14.90 3.43
CA LEU A 192 11.30 -13.75 4.06
C LEU A 192 11.18 -13.94 5.57
N SER A 193 12.30 -14.17 6.24
CA SER A 193 12.34 -14.26 7.70
C SER A 193 12.91 -12.98 8.29
N GLY A 194 12.13 -12.30 9.12
CA GLY A 194 12.51 -11.07 9.82
C GLY A 194 13.58 -11.32 10.89
N SER A 195 14.85 -11.44 10.47
CA SER A 195 16.00 -11.34 11.37
C SER A 195 16.52 -9.90 11.50
N GLY A 196 15.77 -8.91 11.00
CA GLY A 196 16.20 -7.49 10.99
C GLY A 196 17.36 -7.20 10.03
N GLY A 197 17.51 -8.01 8.97
CA GLY A 197 18.52 -7.82 7.92
C GLY A 197 17.87 -7.70 6.53
N PRO A 198 18.59 -7.17 5.53
CA PRO A 198 18.11 -7.12 4.16
C PRO A 198 17.95 -8.55 3.62
N ALA A 199 16.75 -8.89 3.18
CA ALA A 199 16.47 -10.09 2.40
C ALA A 199 16.12 -9.63 0.99
N ASP A 200 16.99 -9.93 0.00
CA ASP A 200 16.82 -9.52 -1.40
C ASP A 200 16.39 -8.03 -1.56
N ASP A 201 17.20 -7.11 -1.03
CA ASP A 201 16.97 -5.64 -1.02
C ASP A 201 15.75 -5.11 -0.22
N TYR A 202 14.98 -5.99 0.45
CA TYR A 202 13.86 -5.58 1.31
C TYR A 202 14.20 -5.66 2.79
N TYR A 203 13.89 -4.60 3.53
CA TYR A 203 14.00 -4.57 4.99
C TYR A 203 12.73 -5.14 5.62
N VAL A 204 12.85 -6.28 6.30
CA VAL A 204 11.74 -6.91 7.02
C VAL A 204 11.78 -6.49 8.48
N SER A 205 10.75 -5.80 8.93
CA SER A 205 10.60 -5.34 10.32
C SER A 205 10.69 -6.48 11.34
N PRO A 206 11.27 -6.27 12.54
CA PRO A 206 11.27 -7.29 13.57
C PRO A 206 9.85 -7.73 13.94
N GLY A 207 9.58 -9.03 13.93
CA GLY A 207 8.25 -9.59 14.21
C GLY A 207 7.34 -9.75 12.99
N SER A 208 7.74 -9.24 11.81
CA SER A 208 7.08 -9.55 10.55
C SER A 208 7.72 -10.75 9.86
N SER A 209 6.93 -11.39 9.01
CA SER A 209 7.34 -12.50 8.16
C SER A 209 6.85 -12.27 6.74
N GLY A 210 7.33 -13.04 5.78
CA GLY A 210 6.87 -12.85 4.42
C GLY A 210 7.29 -13.92 3.45
N TYR A 211 7.00 -13.65 2.19
CA TYR A 211 7.25 -14.53 1.07
C TYR A 211 7.83 -13.75 -0.09
N VAL A 212 8.71 -14.39 -0.85
CA VAL A 212 9.01 -13.97 -2.21
C VAL A 212 7.99 -14.65 -3.11
N VAL A 213 7.28 -13.86 -3.90
CA VAL A 213 6.23 -14.33 -4.80
C VAL A 213 6.61 -14.07 -6.25
N GLU A 214 6.09 -14.89 -7.15
CA GLU A 214 6.13 -14.66 -8.59
C GLU A 214 4.71 -14.52 -9.13
N ILE A 215 4.48 -13.45 -9.87
CA ILE A 215 3.17 -13.06 -10.38
C ILE A 215 3.27 -12.93 -11.91
N PRO A 216 2.37 -13.53 -12.70
CA PRO A 216 2.46 -13.49 -14.15
C PRO A 216 1.88 -12.19 -14.70
N PHE A 217 2.70 -11.41 -15.38
CA PHE A 217 2.23 -10.28 -16.19
C PHE A 217 2.08 -10.74 -17.63
N ILE A 218 0.99 -10.36 -18.30
CA ILE A 218 0.79 -10.65 -19.72
C ILE A 218 0.97 -9.34 -20.47
N LEU A 219 2.02 -9.24 -21.27
CA LEU A 219 2.43 -8.01 -21.92
C LEU A 219 2.52 -8.24 -23.43
N SER A 220 2.00 -7.28 -24.19
CA SER A 220 2.16 -7.18 -25.64
C SER A 220 2.39 -5.72 -26.00
N PHE A 221 3.58 -5.37 -26.50
CA PHE A 221 3.90 -4.04 -26.99
C PHE A 221 5.15 -4.08 -27.86
N ASP A 222 5.24 -3.13 -28.80
CA ASP A 222 6.43 -2.88 -29.60
C ASP A 222 7.24 -1.73 -29.00
N ALA A 223 8.57 -1.84 -29.05
CA ALA A 223 9.49 -0.85 -28.51
C ALA A 223 10.88 -0.98 -29.16
N GLU A 224 11.71 0.05 -29.04
CA GLU A 224 13.14 -0.06 -29.35
C GLU A 224 13.85 -1.00 -28.36
N ASP A 225 14.90 -1.69 -28.82
CA ASP A 225 15.61 -2.72 -28.03
C ASP A 225 16.18 -2.20 -26.69
N GLU A 226 16.52 -0.91 -26.62
CA GLU A 226 17.07 -0.26 -25.41
C GLU A 226 15.99 0.41 -24.55
N ASN A 227 14.73 0.43 -25.01
CA ASN A 227 13.64 1.04 -24.28
C ASN A 227 13.21 0.15 -23.10
N ALA A 228 13.11 0.74 -21.91
CA ALA A 228 12.67 0.09 -20.70
C ALA A 228 11.25 0.52 -20.30
N LEU A 229 10.37 -0.46 -20.05
CA LEU A 229 9.08 -0.31 -19.39
C LEU A 229 9.20 -0.76 -17.93
N ILE A 230 8.97 0.14 -16.99
CA ILE A 230 8.99 -0.13 -15.55
C ILE A 230 7.55 -0.19 -15.06
N ILE A 231 7.18 -1.30 -14.41
CA ILE A 231 5.88 -1.51 -13.79
C ILE A 231 6.08 -1.76 -12.29
N SER A 232 5.38 -1.01 -11.46
CA SER A 232 5.34 -1.22 -10.00
C SER A 232 3.91 -1.33 -9.52
N ALA A 233 3.57 -2.38 -8.79
CA ALA A 233 2.25 -2.59 -8.21
C ALA A 233 2.38 -2.79 -6.70
N ASP A 234 1.57 -2.07 -5.94
CA ASP A 234 1.58 -2.09 -4.48
C ASP A 234 0.18 -2.31 -3.93
N LEU A 235 0.06 -3.25 -3.01
CA LEU A 235 -1.16 -3.59 -2.29
C LEU A 235 -0.91 -3.55 -0.78
N LEU A 236 -1.69 -2.76 -0.06
CA LEU A 236 -1.62 -2.65 1.39
C LEU A 236 -2.98 -2.98 2.02
N GLY A 237 -3.04 -4.00 2.87
CA GLY A 237 -4.18 -4.29 3.74
C GLY A 237 -3.86 -3.90 5.17
N THR A 238 -4.68 -3.04 5.77
CA THR A 238 -4.40 -2.45 7.09
C THR A 238 -5.62 -2.51 8.00
N ASN A 239 -5.40 -2.99 9.23
CA ASN A 239 -6.28 -2.76 10.38
C ASN A 239 -5.71 -1.60 11.20
N GLN A 240 -6.53 -0.64 11.60
CA GLN A 240 -6.14 0.48 12.45
C GLN A 240 -7.19 0.75 13.52
N TRP A 241 -6.74 1.11 14.71
CA TRP A 241 -7.60 1.47 15.82
C TRP A 241 -6.89 2.42 16.77
N TRP A 242 -7.64 3.09 17.62
CA TRP A 242 -7.12 4.02 18.61
C TRP A 242 -7.28 3.44 20.02
N ILE A 243 -6.15 3.27 20.71
CA ILE A 243 -6.08 3.01 22.16
C ILE A 243 -4.88 3.80 22.70
N LEU A 244 -5.16 4.93 23.35
CA LEU A 244 -4.13 5.84 23.89
C LEU A 244 -3.09 6.29 22.84
N GLY A 245 -3.44 6.18 21.56
CA GLY A 245 -2.57 6.32 20.40
C GLY A 245 -3.10 5.48 19.23
N TRP A 246 -2.72 5.85 18.01
CA TRP A 246 -3.02 5.03 16.84
C TRP A 246 -2.17 3.77 16.86
N GLN A 247 -2.85 2.63 16.75
CA GLN A 247 -2.27 1.30 16.58
C GLN A 247 -2.69 0.80 15.20
N SER A 248 -1.84 -0.04 14.60
CA SER A 248 -2.16 -0.68 13.34
C SER A 248 -1.44 -2.00 13.19
N ASN A 249 -2.05 -2.90 12.42
CA ASN A 249 -1.37 -4.05 11.84
C ASN A 249 -1.67 -4.14 10.34
N SER A 250 -0.71 -4.56 9.53
CA SER A 250 -0.85 -4.60 8.08
C SER A 250 -0.09 -5.74 7.41
N TYR A 251 -0.49 -6.04 6.18
CA TYR A 251 0.31 -6.77 5.21
C TYR A 251 0.50 -5.91 3.96
N HIS A 252 1.64 -6.05 3.31
CA HIS A 252 2.01 -5.30 2.10
C HIS A 252 2.56 -6.26 1.06
N GLU A 253 2.00 -6.21 -0.15
CA GLU A 253 2.53 -6.90 -1.32
C GLU A 253 3.04 -5.86 -2.32
N SER A 254 4.27 -6.03 -2.78
CA SER A 254 4.95 -5.10 -3.69
C SER A 254 5.61 -5.86 -4.82
N VAL A 255 5.44 -5.35 -6.03
CA VAL A 255 6.04 -5.88 -7.25
C VAL A 255 6.69 -4.71 -7.98
N HIS A 256 7.92 -4.89 -8.44
CA HIS A 256 8.63 -3.90 -9.23
C HIS A 256 9.47 -4.63 -10.29
N HIS A 257 9.30 -4.26 -11.56
CA HIS A 257 10.05 -4.89 -12.65
C HIS A 257 10.28 -3.95 -13.82
N GLU A 258 11.44 -4.13 -14.45
CA GLU A 258 11.85 -3.44 -15.65
C GLU A 258 11.88 -4.45 -16.81
N PHE A 259 11.13 -4.16 -17.86
CA PHE A 259 11.10 -4.92 -19.11
C PHE A 259 11.84 -4.13 -20.19
N THR A 260 12.90 -4.69 -20.75
CA THR A 260 13.70 -4.04 -21.80
C THR A 260 13.33 -4.61 -23.17
N GLY A 261 13.12 -3.73 -24.16
CA GLY A 261 12.75 -4.09 -25.52
C GLY A 261 11.28 -4.50 -25.66
N PRO A 262 10.88 -4.97 -26.86
CA PRO A 262 9.51 -5.39 -27.13
C PRO A 262 9.14 -6.64 -26.31
N CYS A 263 7.88 -6.72 -25.87
CA CYS A 263 7.36 -7.87 -25.14
C CYS A 263 6.14 -8.46 -25.84
N ASN A 264 6.03 -9.80 -25.84
CA ASN A 264 4.88 -10.52 -26.36
C ASN A 264 4.75 -11.88 -25.68
N GLY A 265 4.08 -11.90 -24.53
CA GLY A 265 3.87 -13.14 -23.79
C GLY A 265 3.53 -12.94 -22.32
N THR A 266 3.74 -14.02 -21.55
CA THR A 266 3.53 -14.04 -20.11
C THR A 266 4.88 -14.12 -19.39
N TYR A 267 5.13 -13.18 -18.49
CA TYR A 267 6.39 -13.02 -17.80
C TYR A 267 6.20 -13.22 -16.29
N PRO A 268 6.97 -14.12 -15.64
CA PRO A 268 6.94 -14.25 -14.19
C PRO A 268 7.70 -13.08 -13.56
N VAL A 269 7.00 -12.26 -12.80
CA VAL A 269 7.56 -11.09 -12.13
C VAL A 269 7.74 -11.39 -10.65
N ARG A 270 8.95 -11.17 -10.13
CA ARG A 270 9.22 -11.33 -8.70
C ARG A 270 8.68 -10.15 -7.91
N GLY A 271 8.04 -10.44 -6.78
CA GLY A 271 7.59 -9.48 -5.79
C GLY A 271 7.81 -10.00 -4.37
N THR A 272 7.44 -9.18 -3.40
CA THR A 272 7.53 -9.47 -1.97
C THR A 272 6.17 -9.32 -1.33
N LEU A 273 5.84 -10.25 -0.43
CA LEU A 273 4.68 -10.18 0.45
C LEU A 273 5.19 -10.14 1.89
N VAL A 274 5.00 -9.01 2.57
CA VAL A 274 5.33 -8.82 3.99
C VAL A 274 4.04 -8.84 4.80
N THR A 275 4.06 -9.53 5.94
CA THR A 275 2.87 -9.86 6.73
C THR A 275 3.10 -9.56 8.21
N GLY A 276 2.03 -9.15 8.89
CA GLY A 276 2.03 -8.92 10.33
C GLY A 276 2.79 -7.67 10.78
N GLU A 277 2.99 -6.68 9.91
CA GLU A 277 3.70 -5.45 10.27
C GLU A 277 2.89 -4.59 11.24
N GLY A 278 3.52 -4.13 12.32
CA GLY A 278 2.87 -3.34 13.36
C GLY A 278 2.55 -4.16 14.62
N VAL A 279 1.46 -3.83 15.30
CA VAL A 279 1.11 -4.42 16.60
C VAL A 279 -0.35 -4.84 16.62
N TYR A 280 -0.65 -5.84 17.46
CA TYR A 280 -1.99 -6.19 17.90
C TYR A 280 -2.05 -6.05 19.42
#